data_AF-A0A382P162-F1
#
_entry.id   AF-A0A382P162-F1
#
_cell.length_a   1.000
_cell.length_b   1.000
_cell.length_c   1.000
_cell.angle_alpha   90.00
_cell.angle_beta   90.00
_cell.angle_gamma   90.00
#
_symmetry.space_group_name_H-M   'P 1'
#
loop_
_entity.id
_entity.type
_entity.pdbx_description
1 polymer ?
#
loop_
_entity_poly.entity_id
_entity_poly.type
_entity_poly.pdbx_seq_one_letter_code
_entity_poly.pdbx_strand_id
1 'polypeptide(L)'
;LDINYIVRFLALAESLSQHEREHHIYALCLDNQSTKILKILKPNHISLIPLTDLEAFDPKLFSTKPKRHLVDYYQTVTPCYLLYIFESFPTINQLTYLDPDIYIFSDPTPVFDEIGKSSI
;
A
#
# COMPACT_ATOMS: atom_id res chain seq x y z
N LEU A 1 0.37 -3.71 -5.10
CA LEU A 1 1.39 -4.06 -6.13
C LEU A 1 1.31 -5.56 -6.46
N ASP A 2 1.47 -5.90 -7.74
CA ASP A 2 1.71 -7.28 -8.21
C ASP A 2 3.16 -7.40 -8.73
N ILE A 3 3.53 -8.54 -9.28
CA ILE A 3 4.88 -8.80 -9.80
C ILE A 3 5.33 -7.81 -10.89
N ASN A 4 4.39 -7.27 -11.66
CA ASN A 4 4.67 -6.33 -12.75
C ASN A 4 5.08 -4.94 -12.20
N TYR A 5 4.68 -4.62 -10.97
CA TYR A 5 4.96 -3.34 -10.32
C TYR A 5 6.06 -3.40 -9.25
N ILE A 6 6.64 -4.56 -8.97
CA ILE A 6 7.58 -4.71 -7.85
C ILE A 6 8.83 -3.82 -7.98
N VAL A 7 9.40 -3.72 -9.18
CA VAL A 7 10.59 -2.88 -9.42
C VAL A 7 10.26 -1.41 -9.23
N ARG A 8 9.08 -0.99 -9.69
CA ARG A 8 8.60 0.38 -9.53
C ARG A 8 8.34 0.72 -8.06
N PHE A 9 7.74 -0.21 -7.32
CA PHE A 9 7.54 -0.06 -5.89
C PHE A 9 8.87 0.06 -5.13
N LEU A 10 9.89 -0.71 -5.50
CA LEU A 10 11.22 -0.58 -4.90
C LEU A 10 11.82 0.79 -5.18
N ALA A 11 11.67 1.30 -6.40
CA ALA A 11 12.10 2.66 -6.75
C ALA A 11 11.32 3.74 -5.96
N LEU A 12 10.00 3.56 -5.77
CA LEU A 12 9.19 4.43 -4.90
C LEU A 12 9.75 4.43 -3.47
N ALA A 13 9.91 3.25 -2.86
CA ALA A 13 10.38 3.12 -1.48
C ALA A 13 11.78 3.72 -1.28
N GLU A 14 12.68 3.49 -2.25
CA GLU A 14 14.01 4.09 -2.24
C GLU A 14 13.95 5.62 -2.37
N SER A 15 13.19 6.14 -3.34
CA SER A 15 13.04 7.58 -3.55
C SER A 15 12.42 8.29 -2.35
N LEU A 16 11.42 7.68 -1.71
CA LEU A 16 10.82 8.21 -0.49
C LEU A 16 11.86 8.27 0.64
N SER A 17 12.66 7.21 0.80
CA SER A 17 13.72 7.17 1.82
C SER A 17 14.82 8.22 1.62
N GLN A 18 14.98 8.76 0.41
CA GLN A 18 15.94 9.85 0.14
C GLN A 18 15.43 11.20 0.62
N HIS A 19 14.11 11.39 0.70
CA HIS A 19 13.48 12.68 0.96
C HIS A 19 12.75 12.75 2.30
N GLU A 20 12.32 11.61 2.85
CA GLU A 20 11.61 11.52 4.12
C GLU A 20 12.25 10.43 5.01
N ARG A 21 12.70 10.82 6.20
CA ARG A 21 13.41 9.89 7.11
C ARG A 21 12.47 9.11 7.99
N GLU A 22 11.33 9.70 8.36
CA GLU A 22 10.36 9.09 9.26
C GLU A 22 9.11 8.73 8.48
N HIS A 23 9.14 7.55 7.86
CA HIS A 23 7.99 7.00 7.16
C HIS A 23 7.88 5.49 7.38
N HIS A 24 6.67 4.96 7.19
CA HIS A 24 6.42 3.53 7.17
C HIS A 24 5.49 3.20 6.02
N ILE A 25 5.87 2.23 5.19
CA ILE A 25 5.06 1.81 4.05
C ILE A 25 4.30 0.55 4.43
N TYR A 26 2.99 0.59 4.26
CA TYR A 26 2.15 -0.60 4.23
C TYR A 26 1.99 -1.00 2.76
N ALA A 27 2.49 -2.18 2.39
CA ALA A 27 2.56 -2.64 1.01
C ALA A 27 1.59 -3.79 0.77
N LEU A 28 0.45 -3.49 0.16
CA LEU A 28 -0.50 -4.49 -0.30
C LEU A 28 0.09 -5.30 -1.47
N CYS A 29 0.35 -6.58 -1.22
CA CYS A 29 0.85 -7.53 -2.22
C CYS A 29 -0.33 -8.30 -2.83
N LEU A 30 -0.63 -8.01 -4.09
CA LEU A 30 -1.77 -8.56 -4.84
C LEU A 30 -1.52 -9.99 -5.35
N ASP A 31 -0.28 -10.46 -5.24
CA ASP A 31 0.09 -11.83 -5.54
C ASP A 31 1.14 -12.39 -4.55
N ASN A 32 1.28 -13.73 -4.61
CA ASN A 32 2.19 -14.47 -3.75
C ASN A 32 3.66 -14.29 -4.13
N GLN A 33 3.98 -13.96 -5.39
CA GLN A 33 5.36 -13.82 -5.85
C GLN A 33 5.98 -12.55 -5.27
N SER A 34 5.27 -11.44 -5.36
CA SER A 34 5.66 -10.16 -4.77
C SER A 34 5.83 -10.24 -3.27
N THR A 35 4.90 -10.90 -2.58
CA THR A 35 5.02 -11.16 -1.14
C THR A 35 6.32 -11.89 -0.80
N LYS A 36 6.66 -12.94 -1.56
CA LYS A 36 7.88 -13.73 -1.34
C LYS A 36 9.14 -12.91 -1.60
N ILE A 37 9.19 -12.17 -2.71
CA ILE A 37 10.36 -11.36 -3.07
C ILE A 37 10.60 -10.28 -2.02
N LEU A 38 9.56 -9.53 -1.64
CA LEU A 38 9.72 -8.47 -0.64
C LEU A 38 10.08 -9.03 0.75
N LYS A 39 9.58 -10.22 1.11
CA LYS A 39 10.02 -10.92 2.34
C LYS A 39 11.50 -11.26 2.34
N ILE A 40 12.08 -11.59 1.18
CA ILE A 40 13.51 -11.88 1.05
C ILE A 40 14.35 -10.60 1.18
N LEU A 41 13.89 -9.51 0.56
CA LEU A 41 14.57 -8.22 0.61
C LEU A 41 14.57 -7.59 2.01
N LYS A 42 13.64 -8.00 2.90
CA LYS A 42 13.51 -7.56 4.30
C LYS A 42 13.67 -6.04 4.50
N PRO A 43 12.82 -5.20 3.88
CA PRO A 43 12.88 -3.76 4.13
C PRO A 43 12.36 -3.45 5.55
N ASN A 44 13.18 -2.78 6.37
CA ASN A 44 12.85 -2.51 7.78
C ASN A 44 11.67 -1.54 7.97
N HIS A 45 11.38 -0.70 6.98
CA HIS A 45 10.33 0.34 7.00
C HIS A 45 9.09 -0.07 6.20
N ILE A 46 8.93 -1.36 5.87
CA ILE A 46 7.83 -1.85 5.03
C ILE A 46 7.12 -3.03 5.71
N SER A 47 5.83 -2.84 6.01
CA SER A 47 4.93 -3.93 6.39
C SER A 47 4.29 -4.52 5.15
N LEU A 48 4.47 -5.82 4.94
CA LEU A 48 3.86 -6.54 3.82
C LEU A 48 2.47 -7.01 4.21
N ILE A 49 1.47 -6.67 3.40
CA ILE A 49 0.08 -7.10 3.59
C ILE A 49 -0.28 -7.98 2.39
N PRO A 50 -0.26 -9.32 2.54
CA PRO A 50 -0.75 -10.23 1.53
C PRO A 50 -2.24 -10.00 1.24
N LEU A 51 -2.66 -10.11 -0.02
CA LEU A 51 -4.07 -10.06 -0.40
C LEU A 51 -4.92 -11.09 0.38
N THR A 52 -4.35 -12.25 0.71
CA THR A 52 -5.03 -13.29 1.50
C THR A 52 -5.44 -12.81 2.89
N ASP A 53 -4.65 -11.93 3.50
CA ASP A 53 -4.93 -11.41 4.84
C ASP A 53 -6.12 -10.46 4.79
N LEU A 54 -6.22 -9.67 3.71
CA LEU A 54 -7.36 -8.81 3.47
C LEU A 54 -8.62 -9.60 3.11
N GLU A 55 -8.49 -10.65 2.31
CA GLU A 55 -9.60 -11.56 1.96
C GLU A 55 -10.13 -12.31 3.20
N ALA A 56 -9.27 -12.61 4.16
CA ALA A 56 -9.66 -13.19 5.45
C ALA A 56 -10.32 -12.15 6.38
N PHE A 57 -9.84 -10.91 6.36
CA PHE A 57 -10.41 -9.80 7.12
C PHE A 57 -11.82 -9.42 6.65
N ASP A 58 -12.04 -9.38 5.32
CA ASP A 58 -13.34 -9.08 4.72
C ASP A 58 -13.82 -10.23 3.82
N PRO A 59 -14.57 -11.20 4.38
CA PRO A 59 -15.17 -12.27 3.59
C PRO A 59 -16.15 -11.78 2.51
N LYS A 60 -16.74 -10.59 2.67
CA LYS A 60 -17.64 -10.02 1.65
C LYS A 60 -16.82 -9.56 0.45
N LEU A 61 -15.67 -8.91 0.66
CA LEU A 61 -14.72 -8.61 -0.41
C LEU A 61 -14.32 -9.88 -1.17
N PHE A 62 -13.89 -10.94 -0.45
CA PHE A 62 -13.50 -12.20 -1.07
C PHE A 62 -14.62 -12.81 -1.92
N SER A 63 -15.87 -12.75 -1.45
CA SER A 63 -17.04 -13.28 -2.18
C SER A 63 -17.28 -12.62 -3.54
N THR A 64 -16.74 -11.41 -3.78
CA THR A 64 -16.87 -10.70 -5.06
C THR A 64 -15.86 -11.15 -6.11
N LYS A 65 -14.74 -11.75 -5.69
CA LYS A 65 -13.62 -12.18 -6.55
C LYS A 65 -14.03 -13.02 -7.78
N PRO A 66 -14.89 -14.05 -7.69
CA PRO A 66 -15.25 -14.85 -8.86
C PRO A 66 -16.14 -14.11 -9.88
N LYS A 67 -16.71 -12.96 -9.50
CA LYS A 67 -17.64 -12.18 -10.35
C LYS A 67 -16.99 -10.97 -11.01
N ARG A 68 -15.70 -10.73 -10.76
CA ARG A 68 -14.98 -9.54 -11.23
C ARG A 68 -13.81 -9.93 -12.12
N HIS A 69 -13.52 -9.10 -13.11
CA HIS A 69 -12.22 -9.15 -13.77
C HIS A 69 -11.12 -8.73 -12.78
N LEU A 70 -9.90 -9.19 -13.01
CA LEU A 70 -8.79 -9.02 -12.07
C LEU A 70 -8.54 -7.54 -11.72
N VAL A 71 -8.53 -6.66 -12.73
CA VAL A 71 -8.31 -5.21 -12.54
C VAL A 71 -9.45 -4.59 -11.73
N ASP A 72 -10.70 -4.94 -12.02
CA ASP A 72 -11.86 -4.45 -11.27
C ASP A 72 -11.86 -4.95 -9.83
N TYR A 73 -11.33 -6.15 -9.61
CA TYR A 73 -11.14 -6.69 -8.27
C TYR A 73 -10.10 -5.88 -7.48
N TYR A 74 -8.97 -5.51 -8.10
CA TYR A 74 -7.98 -4.65 -7.46
C TYR A 74 -8.53 -3.28 -7.08
N GLN A 75 -9.39 -2.68 -7.91
CA GLN A 75 -10.07 -1.44 -7.53
C GLN A 75 -11.04 -1.62 -6.35
N THR A 76 -11.69 -2.78 -6.26
CA THR A 76 -12.59 -3.11 -5.14
C THR A 76 -11.83 -3.32 -3.84
N VAL A 77 -10.61 -3.85 -3.95
CA VAL A 77 -9.71 -4.13 -2.83
C VAL A 77 -9.24 -2.85 -2.15
N THR A 78 -9.00 -1.77 -2.89
CA THR A 78 -8.43 -0.51 -2.35
C THR A 78 -9.15 0.04 -1.12
N PRO A 79 -10.48 0.29 -1.11
CA PRO A 79 -11.15 0.82 0.08
C PRO A 79 -11.11 -0.15 1.27
N CYS A 80 -11.25 -1.46 1.03
CA CYS A 80 -11.13 -2.47 2.09
C CYS A 80 -9.71 -2.50 2.68
N TYR A 81 -8.69 -2.32 1.84
CA TYR A 81 -7.31 -2.25 2.26
C TYR A 81 -7.03 -1.07 3.19
N LEU A 82 -7.55 0.11 2.88
CA LEU A 82 -7.41 1.29 3.76
C LEU A 82 -8.08 1.05 5.11
N LEU A 83 -9.28 0.47 5.12
CA LEU A 83 -9.99 0.12 6.34
C LEU A 83 -9.21 -0.90 7.18
N TYR A 84 -8.69 -1.95 6.54
CA TYR A 84 -7.86 -2.96 7.21
C TYR A 84 -6.66 -2.35 7.92
N ILE A 85 -6.00 -1.35 7.31
CA ILE A 85 -4.87 -0.67 7.95
C ILE A 85 -5.33 0.07 9.21
N PHE A 86 -6.40 0.85 9.14
CA PHE A 86 -6.90 1.58 10.30
C PHE A 86 -7.35 0.66 11.43
N GLU A 87 -7.99 -0.47 11.13
CA GLU A 87 -8.43 -1.43 12.15
C GLU A 87 -7.27 -2.26 12.73
N SER A 88 -6.28 -2.61 11.91
CA SER A 88 -5.14 -3.42 12.35
C SER A 88 -4.06 -2.61 13.08
N PHE A 89 -3.99 -1.31 12.79
CA PHE A 89 -2.96 -0.40 13.32
C PHE A 89 -3.62 0.88 13.88
N PRO A 90 -4.30 0.78 15.04
CA PRO A 90 -5.11 1.87 15.59
C PRO A 90 -4.31 3.12 16.02
N THR A 91 -2.99 3.05 16.03
CA THR A 91 -2.10 4.20 16.29
C THR A 91 -1.88 5.08 15.06
N ILE A 92 -2.32 4.64 13.88
CA ILE A 92 -2.22 5.42 12.63
C ILE A 92 -3.35 6.46 12.61
N ASN A 93 -2.97 7.73 12.65
CA ASN A 93 -3.92 8.85 12.63
C ASN A 93 -4.10 9.44 11.21
N GLN A 94 -3.19 9.13 10.30
CA GLN A 94 -3.21 9.63 8.92
C GLN A 94 -2.55 8.60 8.00
N LEU A 95 -3.13 8.39 6.82
CA LEU A 95 -2.59 7.52 5.80
C LEU A 95 -2.57 8.26 4.45
N THR A 96 -1.46 8.15 3.72
CA THR A 96 -1.37 8.61 2.33
C THR A 96 -1.34 7.39 1.42
N TYR A 97 -2.34 7.26 0.56
CA TYR A 97 -2.35 6.22 -0.46
C TYR A 97 -1.47 6.66 -1.64
N LEU A 98 -0.57 5.77 -2.07
CA LEU A 98 0.33 5.99 -3.20
C LEU A 98 0.22 4.81 -4.17
N ASP A 99 0.18 5.11 -5.46
CA ASP A 99 0.35 4.08 -6.49
C ASP A 99 1.81 3.61 -6.54
N PRO A 100 2.06 2.31 -6.79
CA PRO A 100 3.39 1.73 -6.73
C PRO A 100 4.31 2.15 -7.88
N ASP A 101 3.83 2.95 -8.83
CA ASP A 101 4.59 3.48 -9.97
C ASP A 101 4.98 4.95 -9.86
N ILE A 102 4.78 5.55 -8.69
CA ILE A 102 5.25 6.91 -8.36
C ILE A 102 6.75 6.90 -8.06
N TYR A 103 7.43 8.02 -8.35
CA TYR A 103 8.79 8.30 -7.90
C TYR A 103 8.82 9.68 -7.24
N ILE A 104 9.45 9.79 -6.07
CA ILE A 104 9.53 11.04 -5.29
C ILE A 104 10.83 11.78 -5.64
N PHE A 105 10.73 13.03 -6.07
CA PHE A 105 11.87 13.85 -6.49
C PHE A 105 12.28 14.93 -5.48
N SER A 106 11.47 15.14 -4.43
CA SER A 106 11.68 16.16 -3.42
C SER A 106 10.96 15.81 -2.13
N ASP A 107 11.26 16.57 -1.07
CA ASP A 107 10.51 16.57 0.20
C ASP A 107 8.99 16.65 -0.06
N PRO A 108 8.18 15.72 0.49
CA PRO A 108 6.72 15.72 0.33
C PRO A 108 6.00 16.72 1.24
N THR A 109 6.67 17.35 2.20
CA THR A 109 6.10 18.33 3.15
C THR A 109 5.21 19.38 2.50
N PRO A 110 5.57 20.01 1.35
CA PRO A 110 4.71 21.01 0.72
C PRO A 110 3.31 20.50 0.33
N VAL A 111 3.18 19.21 0.02
CA VAL A 111 1.87 18.59 -0.27
C VAL A 111 1.03 18.51 1.00
N PHE A 112 1.65 18.13 2.13
CA PHE A 112 0.97 18.05 3.41
C PHE A 112 0.61 19.42 3.98
N ASP A 113 1.47 20.42 3.81
CA ASP A 113 1.20 21.81 4.19
C ASP A 113 -0.01 22.38 3.46
N GLU A 114 -0.12 22.11 2.15
CA GLU A 114 -1.26 22.53 1.32
C GLU A 114 -2.57 21.83 1.75
N ILE A 115 -2.51 20.53 2.07
CA ILE A 115 -3.67 19.78 2.57
C ILE A 115 -4.15 20.35 3.92
N GLY A 116 -3.21 20.73 4.80
CA GLY A 116 -3.50 21.38 6.08
C GLY A 116 -4.57 20.64 6.90
N LYS A 117 -5.66 21.34 7.27
CA LYS A 117 -6.82 20.78 7.99
C LYS A 117 -7.98 20.38 7.06
N SER A 118 -7.75 20.37 5.75
CA SER A 118 -8.78 20.12 4.74
C SER A 118 -8.86 18.66 4.31
N SER A 119 -8.08 17.77 4.93
CA SER A 119 -8.23 16.32 4.77
C SER A 119 -9.51 15.82 5.46
N ILE A 120 -10.25 14.97 4.77
CA ILE A 120 -11.50 14.34 5.23
C ILE A 120 -11.20 12.97 5.84
#